data_AF-A0A109WDE9-F1
#
_entry.id   AF-A0A109WDE9-F1
#
_cell.length_a   1.000
_cell.length_b   1.000
_cell.length_c   1.000
_cell.angle_alpha   90.00
_cell.angle_beta   90.00
_cell.angle_gamma   90.00
#
_symmetry.space_group_name_H-M   'P 1'
#
loop_
_entity.id
_entity.type
_entity.pdbx_description
1 polymer ?
#
loop_
_entity_poly.entity_id
_entity_poly.type
_entity_poly.pdbx_seq_one_letter_code
_entity_poly.pdbx_strand_id
1 'polypeptide(L)'
;MIRISSNYMVQRYQKDLNELDYTKSKLMEQGDGKKLHRPSDNSVDYSRYLRYNVSEGENDRYQASVKAGISWMNTTQTALSSMEDIQKTFKAKTIQGANDDKDENGGDWPAIAREMKAEIQQIVSLGNTQLGDRYIFSGQADLRQPFSISDENKPLLRGVAKTLDDRQAAFFNDASNDKSANFLHQMISLDGSDGENYYMNTLTGAVYSRQFVQEGYKALLAKGYKTVGEAAAAGEATSIGNGGAGPNFIKNNFKNTGEVLNPGWSVGVGGVTMKFSTVRQQIVSYNGDFRYISMVKQNGSVEPTADTVNKTGLDIFGRDLFDDENSGNEPSGTAMVNSMLTVYAKTKSADPHWLSSDGISLADAANQVTLQAHTETGARTQLYKNMTDVLTDYKENITRDITNVSSADVAELAMKMMQQQTVMSMSLSMGARILPLSLVDYLR
;
A
#
# COMPACT_ATOMS: atom_id res chain seq x y z
N MET A 1 -34.81 65.51 53.94
CA MET A 1 -33.42 65.16 53.59
C MET A 1 -33.10 63.79 54.15
N ILE A 2 -32.88 62.81 53.28
CA ILE A 2 -32.38 61.48 53.68
C ILE A 2 -30.97 61.69 54.21
N ARG A 3 -30.68 61.20 55.43
CA ARG A 3 -29.33 61.30 56.02
C ARG A 3 -28.34 60.68 55.04
N ILE A 4 -27.21 61.35 54.77
CA ILE A 4 -26.14 60.87 53.86
C ILE A 4 -25.68 59.44 54.26
N SER A 5 -25.67 59.14 55.57
CA SER A 5 -25.42 57.81 56.13
C SER A 5 -26.46 56.74 55.72
N SER A 6 -27.75 57.09 55.60
CA SER A 6 -28.82 56.17 55.18
C SER A 6 -28.74 55.85 53.68
N ASN A 7 -28.39 56.83 52.84
CA ASN A 7 -28.18 56.60 51.41
C ASN A 7 -26.94 55.69 51.18
N TYR A 8 -25.87 55.91 51.93
CA TYR A 8 -24.67 55.05 51.87
C TYR A 8 -24.95 53.60 52.29
N MET A 9 -25.76 53.36 53.33
CA MET A 9 -26.16 52.01 53.74
C MET A 9 -27.02 51.30 52.69
N VAL A 10 -27.96 52.01 52.06
CA VAL A 10 -28.81 51.46 51.00
C VAL A 10 -27.99 51.15 49.74
N GLN A 11 -27.08 52.04 49.33
CA GLN A 11 -26.18 51.80 48.20
C GLN A 11 -25.24 50.61 48.44
N ARG A 12 -24.70 50.48 49.67
CA ARG A 12 -23.88 49.33 50.05
C ARG A 12 -24.70 48.04 50.01
N TYR A 13 -25.91 48.05 50.58
CA TYR A 13 -26.81 46.89 50.55
C TYR A 13 -27.20 46.49 49.12
N GLN A 14 -27.50 47.45 48.23
CA GLN A 14 -27.77 47.17 46.82
C GLN A 14 -26.55 46.60 46.10
N LYS A 15 -25.34 47.12 46.39
CA LYS A 15 -24.10 46.56 45.85
C LYS A 15 -23.89 45.12 46.33
N ASP A 16 -24.08 44.87 47.62
CA ASP A 16 -23.94 43.54 48.21
C ASP A 16 -24.99 42.56 47.63
N LEU A 17 -26.24 42.99 47.43
CA LEU A 17 -27.26 42.19 46.76
C LEU A 17 -26.91 41.88 45.30
N ASN A 18 -26.46 42.87 44.54
CA ASN A 18 -26.05 42.67 43.15
C ASN A 18 -24.84 41.70 43.06
N GLU A 19 -23.93 41.75 44.03
CA GLU A 19 -22.79 40.82 44.13
C GLU A 19 -23.24 39.39 44.47
N LEU A 20 -24.22 39.23 45.36
CA LEU A 20 -24.83 37.94 45.68
C LEU A 20 -25.58 37.35 44.48
N ASP A 21 -26.36 38.16 43.77
CA ASP A 21 -27.08 37.74 42.56
C ASP A 21 -26.11 37.34 41.45
N TYR A 22 -25.05 38.11 41.23
CA TYR A 22 -23.99 37.76 40.28
C TYR A 22 -23.32 36.42 40.64
N THR A 23 -22.99 36.23 41.92
CA THR A 23 -22.37 34.98 42.40
C THR A 23 -23.33 33.79 42.22
N LYS A 24 -24.61 33.97 42.51
CA LYS A 24 -25.64 32.96 42.30
C LYS A 24 -25.79 32.60 40.82
N SER A 25 -25.86 33.58 39.92
CA SER A 25 -25.91 33.34 38.48
C SER A 25 -24.67 32.60 37.98
N LYS A 26 -23.47 32.94 38.49
CA LYS A 26 -22.23 32.24 38.15
C LYS A 26 -22.23 30.78 38.62
N LEU A 27 -22.73 30.51 39.83
CA LEU A 27 -22.86 29.13 40.33
C LEU A 27 -23.95 28.35 39.56
N MET A 28 -25.05 29.00 39.17
CA MET A 28 -26.08 28.40 38.32
C MET A 28 -25.56 28.05 36.93
N GLU A 29 -24.70 28.89 36.35
CA GLU A 29 -24.07 28.65 35.05
C GLU A 29 -23.20 27.38 35.07
N GLN A 30 -22.46 27.14 36.16
CA GLN A 30 -21.68 25.90 36.35
C GLN A 30 -22.54 24.65 36.60
N GLY A 31 -23.87 24.79 36.63
CA GLY A 31 -24.81 23.69 36.81
C GLY A 31 -24.78 22.65 35.69
N ASP A 32 -24.18 22.97 34.54
CA ASP A 32 -23.90 22.00 33.45
C ASP A 32 -22.69 21.09 33.73
N GLY A 33 -22.01 21.28 34.87
CA GLY A 33 -20.82 20.54 35.26
C GLY A 33 -19.51 21.10 34.72
N LYS A 34 -19.51 22.27 34.07
CA LYS A 34 -18.32 22.95 33.57
C LYS A 34 -18.04 24.22 34.37
N LYS A 35 -16.81 24.37 34.84
CA LYS A 35 -16.35 25.60 35.53
C LYS A 35 -15.89 26.70 34.57
N LEU A 36 -15.63 26.35 33.30
CA LEU A 36 -15.13 27.26 32.26
C LEU A 36 -16.20 27.49 31.19
N HIS A 37 -16.68 28.73 31.05
CA HIS A 37 -17.58 29.13 29.98
C HIS A 37 -16.95 30.25 29.12
N ARG A 38 -16.13 31.09 29.76
CA ARG A 38 -15.54 32.27 29.14
C ARG A 38 -14.06 32.41 29.55
N PRO A 39 -13.21 33.06 28.74
CA PRO A 39 -11.83 33.34 29.12
C PRO A 39 -11.69 34.11 30.44
N SER A 40 -12.72 34.89 30.83
CA SER A 40 -12.77 35.63 32.08
C SER A 40 -12.98 34.75 33.32
N ASP A 41 -13.44 33.51 33.19
CA ASP A 41 -13.69 32.62 34.33
C ASP A 41 -12.38 32.12 34.94
N ASN A 42 -11.42 31.76 34.09
CA ASN A 42 -10.02 31.50 34.43
C ASN A 42 -9.16 31.54 33.16
N SER A 43 -8.38 32.60 32.97
CA SER A 43 -7.58 32.78 31.73
C SER A 43 -6.51 31.72 31.54
N VAL A 44 -5.94 31.18 32.62
CA VAL A 44 -4.89 30.15 32.57
C VAL A 44 -5.49 28.82 32.16
N ASP A 45 -6.52 28.36 32.86
CA ASP A 45 -7.18 27.08 32.56
C ASP A 45 -7.89 27.13 31.20
N TYR A 46 -8.46 28.27 30.83
CA TYR A 46 -9.09 28.45 29.52
C TYR A 46 -8.07 28.36 28.38
N SER A 47 -6.86 28.89 28.55
CA SER A 47 -5.79 28.76 27.54
C SER A 47 -5.36 27.30 27.34
N ARG A 48 -5.31 26.52 28.43
CA ARG A 48 -5.01 25.07 28.39
C ARG A 48 -6.16 24.30 27.75
N TYR A 49 -7.39 24.59 28.16
CA TYR A 49 -8.61 24.03 27.58
C TYR A 49 -8.64 24.21 26.06
N LEU A 50 -8.38 25.41 25.54
CA LEU A 50 -8.33 25.65 24.09
C LEU A 50 -7.27 24.80 23.39
N ARG A 51 -6.06 24.73 23.96
CA ARG A 51 -4.99 23.89 23.39
C ARG A 51 -5.37 22.43 23.35
N TYR A 52 -5.92 21.89 24.44
CA TYR A 52 -6.35 20.49 24.50
C TYR A 52 -7.52 20.20 23.55
N ASN A 53 -8.49 21.10 23.37
CA ASN A 53 -9.55 20.91 22.37
C ASN A 53 -8.99 20.89 20.93
N VAL A 54 -8.03 21.77 20.63
CA VAL A 54 -7.36 21.74 19.31
C VAL A 54 -6.64 20.40 19.12
N SER A 55 -5.88 19.94 20.13
CA SER A 55 -5.20 18.65 20.09
C SER A 55 -6.17 17.46 20.00
N GLU A 56 -7.33 17.52 20.66
CA GLU A 56 -8.38 16.48 20.56
C GLU A 56 -8.92 16.40 19.12
N GLY A 57 -9.25 17.54 18.52
CA GLY A 57 -9.73 17.59 17.13
C GLY A 57 -8.68 17.12 16.12
N GLU A 58 -7.39 17.43 16.34
CA GLU A 58 -6.29 16.90 15.55
C GLU A 58 -6.17 15.38 15.70
N ASN A 59 -6.24 14.88 16.94
CA ASN A 59 -6.17 13.44 17.23
C ASN A 59 -7.33 12.67 16.59
N ASP A 60 -8.56 13.21 16.63
CA ASP A 60 -9.72 12.62 15.97
C ASP A 60 -9.54 12.50 14.46
N ARG A 61 -8.96 13.53 13.82
CA ARG A 61 -8.61 13.48 12.38
C ARG A 61 -7.54 12.43 12.09
N TYR A 62 -6.55 12.25 12.97
CA TYR A 62 -5.55 11.19 12.83
C TYR A 62 -6.16 9.81 13.00
N GLN A 63 -7.01 9.60 14.01
CA GLN A 63 -7.73 8.34 14.20
C GLN A 63 -8.57 7.98 12.97
N ALA A 64 -9.29 8.96 12.39
CA ALA A 64 -10.04 8.74 11.16
C ALA A 64 -9.13 8.36 9.97
N SER A 65 -7.98 9.01 9.83
CA SER A 65 -7.01 8.74 8.76
C SER A 65 -6.37 7.36 8.92
N VAL A 66 -5.95 6.98 10.13
CA VAL A 66 -5.38 5.66 10.44
C VAL A 66 -6.42 4.56 10.21
N LYS A 67 -7.68 4.77 10.63
CA LYS A 67 -8.77 3.82 10.39
C LYS A 67 -9.05 3.63 8.90
N ALA A 68 -9.05 4.71 8.12
CA ALA A 68 -9.17 4.62 6.66
C ALA A 68 -8.01 3.82 6.05
N GLY A 69 -6.78 4.03 6.53
CA GLY A 69 -5.60 3.27 6.10
C GLY A 69 -5.69 1.79 6.42
N ILE A 70 -6.12 1.44 7.64
CA ILE A 70 -6.38 0.04 8.03
C ILE A 70 -7.43 -0.59 7.12
N SER A 71 -8.53 0.11 6.83
CA SER A 71 -9.56 -0.40 5.92
C SER A 71 -9.00 -0.68 4.53
N TRP A 72 -8.21 0.24 3.98
CA TRP A 72 -7.57 0.08 2.67
C TRP A 72 -6.59 -1.10 2.65
N MET A 73 -5.73 -1.19 3.66
CA MET A 73 -4.73 -2.25 3.76
C MET A 73 -5.36 -3.62 4.03
N ASN A 74 -6.45 -3.71 4.80
CA ASN A 74 -7.17 -4.97 5.01
C ASN A 74 -7.77 -5.49 3.70
N THR A 75 -8.42 -4.63 2.90
CA THR A 75 -8.95 -5.02 1.58
C THR A 75 -7.83 -5.43 0.63
N THR A 76 -6.70 -4.71 0.66
CA THR A 76 -5.49 -5.06 -0.09
C THR A 76 -4.96 -6.43 0.34
N GLN A 77 -4.88 -6.71 1.64
CA GLN A 77 -4.42 -7.97 2.20
C GLN A 77 -5.33 -9.14 1.78
N THR A 78 -6.64 -8.98 1.83
CA THR A 78 -7.59 -10.01 1.39
C THR A 78 -7.46 -10.31 -0.11
N ALA A 79 -7.30 -9.28 -0.94
CA ALA A 79 -7.09 -9.45 -2.37
C ALA A 79 -5.75 -10.18 -2.65
N LEU A 80 -4.67 -9.77 -1.99
CA LEU A 80 -3.34 -10.40 -2.14
C LEU A 80 -3.32 -11.86 -1.66
N SER A 81 -3.94 -12.17 -0.53
CA SER A 81 -4.08 -13.55 -0.04
C SER A 81 -4.85 -14.42 -1.03
N SER A 82 -5.92 -13.88 -1.63
CA SER A 82 -6.69 -14.61 -2.65
C SER A 82 -5.88 -14.82 -3.93
N MET A 83 -5.07 -13.84 -4.34
CA MET A 83 -4.16 -13.99 -5.48
C MET A 83 -3.09 -15.05 -5.20
N GLU A 84 -2.50 -15.06 -4.01
CA GLU A 84 -1.48 -16.03 -3.58
C GLU A 84 -2.02 -17.47 -3.68
N ASP A 85 -3.24 -17.73 -3.21
CA ASP A 85 -3.86 -19.05 -3.25
C ASP A 85 -4.17 -19.51 -4.70
N ILE A 86 -4.62 -18.58 -5.55
CA ILE A 86 -4.79 -18.86 -6.99
C ILE A 86 -3.44 -19.18 -7.64
N GLN A 87 -2.39 -18.41 -7.32
CA GLN A 87 -1.04 -18.63 -7.87
C GLN A 87 -0.44 -19.97 -7.42
N LYS A 88 -0.67 -20.40 -6.18
CA LYS A 88 -0.30 -21.75 -5.72
C LYS A 88 -0.98 -22.84 -6.55
N THR A 89 -2.26 -22.65 -6.86
CA THR A 89 -3.03 -23.61 -7.67
C THR A 89 -2.57 -23.58 -9.12
N PHE A 90 -2.31 -22.39 -9.67
CA PHE A 90 -1.72 -22.20 -11.01
C PHE A 90 -0.36 -22.88 -11.13
N LYS A 91 0.50 -22.77 -10.11
CA LYS A 91 1.77 -23.49 -10.05
C LYS A 91 1.55 -25.00 -10.05
N ALA A 92 0.61 -25.51 -9.24
CA ALA A 92 0.29 -26.93 -9.22
C ALA A 92 -0.19 -27.44 -10.59
N LYS A 93 -1.03 -26.67 -11.30
CA LYS A 93 -1.44 -26.97 -12.68
C LYS A 93 -0.29 -26.91 -13.68
N THR A 94 0.63 -25.97 -13.49
CA THR A 94 1.84 -25.87 -14.31
C THR A 94 2.73 -27.10 -14.13
N ILE A 95 2.88 -27.59 -12.89
CA ILE A 95 3.59 -28.85 -12.60
C ILE A 95 2.84 -30.05 -13.17
N GLN A 96 1.50 -30.07 -13.08
CA GLN A 96 0.68 -31.12 -13.67
C GLN A 96 0.91 -31.21 -15.18
N GLY A 97 0.87 -30.08 -15.90
CA GLY A 97 1.21 -30.03 -17.32
C GLY A 97 2.66 -30.46 -17.57
N ALA A 98 3.62 -29.95 -16.79
CA ALA A 98 5.03 -30.30 -16.96
C ALA A 98 5.33 -31.80 -16.80
N ASN A 99 4.58 -32.50 -15.95
CA ASN A 99 4.76 -33.93 -15.69
C ASN A 99 3.87 -34.84 -16.56
N ASP A 100 2.92 -34.29 -17.30
CA ASP A 100 2.03 -35.07 -18.15
C ASP A 100 2.81 -35.55 -19.39
N ASP A 101 3.34 -36.77 -19.31
CA ASP A 101 4.11 -37.45 -20.34
C ASP A 101 3.23 -38.16 -21.38
N LYS A 102 1.90 -38.02 -21.25
CA LYS A 102 0.95 -38.68 -22.14
C LYS A 102 0.83 -37.89 -23.43
N ASP A 103 1.14 -38.61 -24.51
CA ASP A 103 0.77 -38.41 -25.92
C ASP A 103 0.28 -37.00 -26.27
N GLU A 104 0.98 -36.34 -27.18
CA GLU A 104 0.87 -34.94 -27.63
C GLU A 104 -0.57 -34.48 -28.04
N ASN A 105 -1.56 -35.38 -27.96
CA ASN A 105 -2.99 -35.18 -28.20
C ASN A 105 -3.93 -35.56 -27.03
N GLY A 106 -3.42 -35.79 -25.82
CA GLY A 106 -4.24 -36.04 -24.63
C GLY A 106 -5.19 -34.88 -24.33
N GLY A 107 -6.48 -35.16 -24.12
CA GLY A 107 -7.52 -34.14 -23.90
C GLY A 107 -7.36 -33.29 -22.63
N ASP A 108 -6.42 -33.63 -21.76
CA ASP A 108 -6.20 -33.00 -20.46
C ASP A 108 -5.47 -31.66 -20.58
N TRP A 109 -4.56 -31.49 -21.55
CA TRP A 109 -3.82 -30.24 -21.78
C TRP A 109 -4.72 -29.04 -22.08
N PRO A 110 -5.69 -29.10 -23.03
CA PRO A 110 -6.67 -28.04 -23.21
C PRO A 110 -7.54 -27.79 -21.98
N ALA A 111 -7.80 -28.82 -21.16
CA ALA A 111 -8.59 -28.67 -19.95
C ALA A 111 -7.81 -27.93 -18.86
N ILE A 112 -6.56 -28.32 -18.59
CA ILE A 112 -5.63 -27.63 -17.68
C ILE A 112 -5.45 -26.19 -18.13
N ALA A 113 -5.20 -25.95 -19.42
CA ALA A 113 -5.05 -24.60 -19.96
C ALA A 113 -6.33 -23.76 -19.75
N ARG A 114 -7.52 -24.36 -19.88
CA ARG A 114 -8.80 -23.65 -19.62
C ARG A 114 -8.92 -23.24 -18.14
N GLU A 115 -8.53 -24.12 -17.23
CA GLU A 115 -8.52 -23.83 -15.79
C GLU A 115 -7.49 -22.73 -15.46
N MET A 116 -6.27 -22.81 -16.01
CA MET A 116 -5.24 -21.78 -15.88
C MET A 116 -5.72 -20.41 -16.41
N LYS A 117 -6.47 -20.39 -17.52
CA LYS A 117 -7.07 -19.15 -18.04
C LYS A 117 -8.10 -18.56 -17.06
N ALA A 118 -8.94 -19.41 -16.46
CA ALA A 118 -9.93 -18.96 -15.48
C ALA A 118 -9.25 -18.37 -14.23
N GLU A 119 -8.17 -19.00 -13.76
CA GLU A 119 -7.34 -18.49 -12.65
C GLU A 119 -6.73 -17.11 -12.98
N ILE A 120 -6.17 -16.95 -14.19
CA ILE A 120 -5.63 -15.66 -14.63
C ILE A 120 -6.73 -14.59 -14.68
N GLN A 121 -7.92 -14.91 -15.20
CA GLN A 121 -9.05 -13.99 -15.23
C GLN A 121 -9.50 -13.60 -13.82
N GLN A 122 -9.46 -14.54 -12.87
CA GLN A 122 -9.76 -14.27 -11.47
C GLN A 122 -8.70 -13.36 -10.84
N ILE A 123 -7.41 -13.55 -11.12
CA ILE A 123 -6.35 -12.63 -10.65
C ILE A 123 -6.54 -11.23 -11.23
N VAL A 124 -6.89 -11.10 -12.51
CA VAL A 124 -7.17 -9.79 -13.12
C VAL A 124 -8.39 -9.14 -12.47
N SER A 125 -9.43 -9.93 -12.13
CA SER A 125 -10.59 -9.45 -11.39
C SER A 125 -10.20 -8.96 -9.99
N LEU A 126 -9.36 -9.71 -9.27
CA LEU A 126 -8.82 -9.29 -7.97
C LEU A 126 -7.94 -8.03 -8.09
N GLY A 127 -7.19 -7.88 -9.19
CA GLY A 127 -6.45 -6.65 -9.50
C GLY A 127 -7.38 -5.46 -9.70
N ASN A 128 -8.63 -5.69 -10.07
CA ASN A 128 -9.68 -4.69 -10.20
C ASN A 128 -10.57 -4.58 -8.95
N THR A 129 -10.11 -5.03 -7.77
CA THR A 129 -10.86 -4.90 -6.51
C THR A 129 -11.12 -3.42 -6.18
N GLN A 130 -12.32 -3.16 -5.65
CA GLN A 130 -12.77 -1.82 -5.27
C GLN A 130 -13.01 -1.71 -3.75
N LEU A 131 -12.75 -0.52 -3.22
CA LEU A 131 -13.15 -0.08 -1.89
C LEU A 131 -14.06 1.14 -2.05
N GLY A 132 -15.37 0.96 -1.86
CA GLY A 132 -16.35 1.98 -2.27
C GLY A 132 -16.32 2.16 -3.79
N ASP A 133 -16.15 3.40 -4.26
CA ASP A 133 -16.10 3.72 -5.70
C ASP A 133 -14.66 3.71 -6.26
N ARG A 134 -13.66 3.32 -5.46
CA ARG A 134 -12.24 3.48 -5.78
C ARG A 134 -11.53 2.15 -5.97
N TYR A 135 -10.71 2.02 -7.01
CA TYR A 135 -9.89 0.84 -7.27
C TYR A 135 -8.62 0.85 -6.43
N ILE A 136 -8.39 -0.22 -5.67
CA ILE A 136 -7.31 -0.23 -4.67
C ILE A 136 -5.89 -0.31 -5.25
N PHE A 137 -5.75 -0.85 -6.47
CA PHE A 137 -4.46 -1.09 -7.15
C PHE A 137 -4.15 -0.13 -8.30
N SER A 138 -4.95 0.92 -8.45
CA SER A 138 -4.87 1.86 -9.58
C SER A 138 -4.01 3.11 -9.31
N GLY A 139 -3.37 3.19 -8.14
CA GLY A 139 -2.61 4.36 -7.73
C GLY A 139 -3.52 5.51 -7.29
N GLN A 140 -3.21 6.74 -7.70
CA GLN A 140 -4.06 7.93 -7.53
C GLN A 140 -5.19 8.02 -8.57
N ALA A 141 -5.09 7.30 -9.68
CA ALA A 141 -6.11 7.18 -10.72
C ALA A 141 -7.25 6.22 -10.31
N ASP A 142 -7.79 6.44 -9.10
CA ASP A 142 -8.67 5.53 -8.38
C ASP A 142 -10.07 5.32 -8.97
N LEU A 143 -10.45 6.12 -9.95
CA LEU A 143 -11.74 6.01 -10.66
C LEU A 143 -11.65 5.20 -11.96
N ARG A 144 -10.44 4.82 -12.41
CA ARG A 144 -10.25 4.08 -13.66
C ARG A 144 -9.93 2.62 -13.36
N GLN A 145 -10.57 1.70 -14.08
CA GLN A 145 -10.27 0.27 -13.98
C GLN A 145 -8.78 0.02 -14.26
N PRO A 146 -8.03 -0.55 -13.30
CA PRO A 146 -6.58 -0.67 -13.43
C PRO A 146 -6.15 -1.72 -14.44
N PHE A 147 -6.83 -2.85 -14.58
CA PHE A 147 -6.39 -3.94 -15.47
C PHE A 147 -7.43 -4.25 -16.53
N SER A 148 -6.96 -4.31 -17.79
CA SER A 148 -7.79 -4.71 -18.93
C SER A 148 -7.07 -5.75 -19.79
N ILE A 149 -7.80 -6.77 -20.22
CA ILE A 149 -7.29 -7.86 -21.07
C ILE A 149 -7.61 -7.53 -22.53
N SER A 150 -6.63 -7.69 -23.43
CA SER A 150 -6.82 -7.51 -24.87
C SER A 150 -7.84 -8.50 -25.47
N ASP A 151 -8.41 -8.16 -26.62
CA ASP A 151 -9.37 -9.01 -27.33
C ASP A 151 -8.78 -10.40 -27.62
N GLU A 152 -9.56 -11.45 -27.34
CA GLU A 152 -9.18 -12.85 -27.59
C GLU A 152 -9.02 -13.14 -29.08
N ASN A 153 -9.74 -12.41 -29.94
CA ASN A 153 -9.72 -12.61 -31.39
C ASN A 153 -8.49 -11.99 -32.07
N LYS A 154 -7.68 -11.21 -31.34
CA LYS A 154 -6.49 -10.54 -31.85
C LYS A 154 -5.31 -10.77 -30.90
N PRO A 155 -4.79 -12.01 -30.79
CA PRO A 155 -3.65 -12.30 -29.96
C PRO A 155 -2.42 -11.53 -30.47
N LEU A 156 -1.69 -10.91 -29.55
CA LEU A 156 -0.48 -10.16 -29.82
C LEU A 156 0.73 -11.08 -29.72
N LEU A 157 1.79 -10.71 -30.41
CA LEU A 157 3.04 -11.46 -30.44
C LEU A 157 3.93 -10.99 -29.27
N ARG A 158 4.06 -11.79 -28.22
CA ARG A 158 4.92 -11.48 -27.06
C ARG A 158 6.25 -12.22 -27.16
N GLY A 159 7.35 -11.56 -26.80
CA GLY A 159 8.66 -12.21 -26.63
C GLY A 159 8.66 -13.20 -25.45
N VAL A 160 9.37 -14.31 -25.60
CA VAL A 160 9.53 -15.30 -24.53
C VAL A 160 10.83 -15.02 -23.78
N ALA A 161 10.72 -14.80 -22.48
CA ALA A 161 11.87 -14.67 -21.57
C ALA A 161 12.12 -16.00 -20.85
N LYS A 162 13.40 -16.33 -20.65
CA LYS A 162 13.89 -17.44 -19.83
C LYS A 162 14.20 -16.90 -18.43
N THR A 163 13.48 -17.38 -17.42
CA THR A 163 13.81 -17.13 -16.01
C THR A 163 14.85 -18.12 -15.53
N LEU A 164 15.93 -17.61 -14.94
CA LEU A 164 17.01 -18.40 -14.36
C LEU A 164 16.68 -18.75 -12.90
N ASP A 165 16.95 -19.99 -12.50
CA ASP A 165 16.90 -20.37 -11.07
C ASP A 165 18.06 -19.75 -10.29
N ASP A 166 18.01 -19.78 -8.95
CA ASP A 166 19.03 -19.16 -8.08
C ASP A 166 20.47 -19.63 -8.39
N ARG A 167 20.64 -20.90 -8.78
CA ARG A 167 21.97 -21.46 -9.10
C ARG A 167 22.45 -20.99 -10.46
N GLN A 168 21.54 -20.93 -11.44
CA GLN A 168 21.79 -20.37 -12.75
C GLN A 168 22.11 -18.88 -12.63
N ALA A 169 21.32 -18.11 -11.90
CA ALA A 169 21.54 -16.68 -11.65
C ALA A 169 22.90 -16.42 -10.99
N ALA A 170 23.32 -17.26 -10.04
CA ALA A 170 24.64 -17.15 -9.42
C ALA A 170 25.79 -17.37 -10.42
N PHE A 171 25.61 -18.28 -11.38
CA PHE A 171 26.61 -18.55 -12.41
C PHE A 171 26.61 -17.48 -13.53
N PHE A 172 25.42 -17.17 -14.05
CA PHE A 172 25.13 -16.12 -15.03
C PHE A 172 24.89 -14.78 -14.32
N ASN A 173 25.84 -14.38 -13.48
CA ASN A 173 25.72 -13.19 -12.63
C ASN A 173 25.67 -11.87 -13.42
N ASP A 174 26.00 -11.90 -14.70
CA ASP A 174 25.95 -10.78 -15.64
C ASP A 174 24.59 -10.65 -16.34
N ALA A 175 23.65 -11.60 -16.13
CA ALA A 175 22.31 -11.59 -16.70
C ALA A 175 21.35 -10.62 -16.00
N SER A 176 21.79 -10.00 -14.91
CA SER A 176 21.04 -9.02 -14.13
C SER A 176 21.98 -8.11 -13.38
N ASN A 177 21.50 -6.94 -12.97
CA ASN A 177 22.24 -5.99 -12.14
C ASN A 177 21.30 -5.29 -11.14
N ASP A 178 21.78 -4.24 -10.48
CA ASP A 178 21.00 -3.44 -9.50
C ASP A 178 19.76 -2.75 -10.09
N LYS A 179 19.60 -2.77 -11.42
CA LYS A 179 18.46 -2.20 -12.18
C LYS A 179 17.46 -3.25 -12.64
N SER A 180 17.78 -4.53 -12.45
CA SER A 180 16.89 -5.66 -12.75
C SER A 180 15.86 -5.88 -11.64
N ALA A 181 14.79 -6.60 -11.95
CA ALA A 181 13.81 -6.99 -10.95
C ALA A 181 14.42 -7.95 -9.92
N ASN A 182 14.24 -7.67 -8.62
CA ASN A 182 14.89 -8.38 -7.51
C ASN A 182 14.72 -9.91 -7.51
N PHE A 183 13.67 -10.46 -8.12
CA PHE A 183 13.35 -11.90 -8.11
C PHE A 183 13.47 -12.56 -9.48
N LEU A 184 13.79 -11.79 -10.52
CA LEU A 184 13.75 -12.27 -11.90
C LEU A 184 15.06 -11.97 -12.60
N HIS A 185 15.91 -13.00 -12.64
CA HIS A 185 17.08 -13.05 -13.50
C HIS A 185 16.65 -13.64 -14.83
N GLN A 186 16.59 -12.83 -15.89
CA GLN A 186 15.98 -13.23 -17.15
C GLN A 186 16.89 -13.02 -18.35
N MET A 187 16.82 -13.97 -19.28
CA MET A 187 17.42 -13.88 -20.61
C MET A 187 16.32 -13.89 -21.66
N ILE A 188 16.58 -13.35 -22.85
CA ILE A 188 15.62 -13.44 -23.96
C ILE A 188 15.81 -14.79 -24.67
N SER A 189 14.71 -15.46 -25.01
CA SER A 189 14.73 -16.70 -25.80
C SER A 189 14.75 -16.38 -27.29
N LEU A 190 15.56 -17.12 -28.04
CA LEU A 190 15.75 -16.99 -29.48
C LEU A 190 15.54 -18.35 -30.16
N ASP A 191 14.89 -18.34 -31.31
CA ASP A 191 14.71 -19.51 -32.17
C ASP A 191 15.78 -19.50 -33.27
N GLY A 192 16.61 -20.56 -33.32
CA GLY A 192 17.65 -20.74 -34.32
C GLY A 192 17.14 -21.34 -35.64
N SER A 193 17.86 -21.06 -36.74
CA SER A 193 17.58 -21.64 -38.06
C SER A 193 17.82 -23.15 -38.13
N ASP A 194 18.51 -23.71 -37.14
CA ASP A 194 18.77 -25.13 -36.91
C ASP A 194 17.62 -25.84 -36.18
N GLY A 195 16.61 -25.10 -35.71
CA GLY A 195 15.50 -25.64 -34.92
C GLY A 195 15.79 -25.73 -33.43
N GLU A 196 16.95 -25.26 -32.98
CA GLU A 196 17.33 -25.23 -31.56
C GLU A 196 17.00 -23.87 -30.91
N ASN A 197 16.77 -23.90 -29.60
CA ASN A 197 16.52 -22.69 -28.82
C ASN A 197 17.81 -22.17 -28.19
N TYR A 198 17.96 -20.85 -28.20
CA TYR A 198 19.09 -20.14 -27.65
C TYR A 198 18.63 -19.08 -26.66
N TYR A 199 19.48 -18.76 -25.68
CA TYR A 199 19.21 -17.73 -24.69
C TYR A 199 20.25 -16.63 -24.81
N MET A 200 19.81 -15.39 -24.89
CA MET A 200 20.71 -14.24 -24.96
C MET A 200 20.61 -13.40 -23.70
N ASN A 201 21.76 -13.09 -23.12
CA ASN A 201 21.88 -12.07 -22.10
C ASN A 201 21.69 -10.70 -22.74
N THR A 202 20.68 -9.96 -22.30
CA THR A 202 20.31 -8.65 -22.86
C THR A 202 21.24 -7.52 -22.43
N LEU A 203 22.02 -7.70 -21.36
CA LEU A 203 23.00 -6.73 -20.89
C LEU A 203 24.33 -6.86 -21.64
N THR A 204 24.84 -8.09 -21.81
CA THR A 204 26.16 -8.34 -22.43
C THR A 204 26.08 -8.72 -23.91
N GLY A 205 24.92 -9.16 -24.39
CA GLY A 205 24.72 -9.70 -25.73
C GLY A 205 25.25 -11.11 -25.93
N ALA A 206 25.80 -11.74 -24.90
CA ALA A 206 26.28 -13.12 -24.99
C ALA A 206 25.12 -14.08 -25.24
N VAL A 207 25.28 -14.96 -26.23
CA VAL A 207 24.29 -15.99 -26.57
C VAL A 207 24.76 -17.35 -26.10
N TYR A 208 23.85 -18.10 -25.50
CA TYR A 208 24.07 -19.41 -24.89
C TYR A 208 23.13 -20.43 -25.54
N SER A 209 23.60 -21.67 -25.71
CA SER A 209 22.73 -22.77 -26.13
C SER A 209 21.83 -23.20 -24.98
N ARG A 210 20.63 -23.73 -25.29
CA ARG A 210 19.72 -24.29 -24.30
C ARG A 210 20.40 -25.31 -23.40
N GLN A 211 21.14 -26.24 -24.01
CA GLN A 211 21.84 -27.31 -23.30
C GLN A 211 22.87 -26.77 -22.29
N PHE A 212 23.57 -25.68 -22.64
CA PHE A 212 24.56 -25.08 -21.75
C PHE A 212 23.91 -24.45 -20.51
N VAL A 213 22.82 -23.69 -20.70
CA VAL A 213 22.12 -23.01 -19.60
C VAL A 213 21.44 -24.03 -18.67
N GLN A 214 20.91 -25.13 -19.21
CA GLN A 214 20.20 -26.13 -18.40
C GLN A 214 21.13 -27.10 -17.66
N GLU A 215 22.21 -27.56 -18.31
CA GLU A 215 23.09 -28.61 -17.76
C GLU A 215 24.57 -28.29 -17.86
N GLY A 216 25.02 -27.64 -18.94
CA GLY A 216 26.44 -27.37 -19.18
C GLY A 216 27.13 -26.55 -18.09
N TYR A 217 26.43 -25.58 -17.47
CA TYR A 217 27.00 -24.79 -16.37
C TYR A 217 27.37 -25.64 -15.15
N LYS A 218 26.70 -26.77 -14.92
CA LYS A 218 27.00 -27.70 -13.81
C LYS A 218 28.36 -28.36 -13.99
N ALA A 219 28.76 -28.63 -15.23
CA ALA A 219 30.09 -29.18 -15.53
C ALA A 219 31.19 -28.16 -15.23
N LEU A 220 30.96 -26.87 -15.49
CA LEU A 220 31.91 -25.80 -15.17
C LEU A 220 31.98 -25.52 -13.67
N LEU A 221 30.86 -25.60 -12.96
CA LEU A 221 30.83 -25.56 -11.50
C LEU A 221 31.63 -26.73 -10.89
N ALA A 222 31.53 -27.93 -11.47
CA ALA A 222 32.32 -29.09 -11.03
C ALA A 222 33.83 -28.92 -11.29
N LYS A 223 34.20 -28.14 -12.32
CA LYS A 223 35.60 -27.73 -12.57
C LYS A 223 36.08 -26.62 -11.62
N GLY A 224 35.19 -26.06 -10.78
CA GLY A 224 35.52 -25.07 -9.76
C GLY A 224 35.27 -23.61 -10.14
N TYR A 225 34.75 -23.33 -11.34
CA TYR A 225 34.41 -21.97 -11.78
C TYR A 225 33.05 -21.54 -11.22
N LYS A 226 32.98 -20.38 -10.59
CA LYS A 226 31.75 -19.90 -9.94
C LYS A 226 30.89 -19.03 -10.84
N THR A 227 31.50 -18.38 -11.85
CA THR A 227 30.81 -17.44 -12.74
C THR A 227 31.19 -17.67 -14.20
N VAL A 228 30.34 -17.20 -15.12
CA VAL A 228 30.64 -17.19 -16.56
C VAL A 228 31.94 -16.43 -16.85
N GLY A 229 32.16 -15.30 -16.17
CA GLY A 229 33.36 -14.48 -16.35
C GLY A 229 34.65 -15.23 -16.01
N GLU A 230 34.66 -16.00 -14.92
CA GLU A 230 35.81 -16.82 -14.52
C GLU A 230 36.09 -17.95 -15.52
N ALA A 231 35.04 -18.65 -15.96
CA ALA A 231 35.18 -19.74 -16.93
C ALA A 231 35.63 -19.22 -18.30
N ALA A 232 35.09 -18.08 -18.76
CA ALA A 232 35.49 -17.44 -20.00
C ALA A 232 36.95 -16.94 -19.94
N ALA A 233 37.37 -16.36 -18.81
CA ALA A 233 38.75 -15.93 -18.60
C ALA A 233 39.75 -17.10 -18.60
N ALA A 234 39.31 -18.29 -18.18
CA ALA A 234 40.08 -19.52 -18.24
C ALA A 234 40.09 -20.18 -19.64
N GLY A 235 39.43 -19.60 -20.63
CA GLY A 235 39.40 -20.08 -22.02
C GLY A 235 38.38 -21.20 -22.29
N GLU A 236 37.45 -21.46 -21.37
CA GLU A 236 36.36 -22.42 -21.59
C GLU A 236 35.28 -21.79 -22.50
N ALA A 237 34.74 -22.58 -23.41
CA ALA A 237 33.68 -22.14 -24.31
C ALA A 237 32.35 -22.03 -23.54
N THR A 238 32.05 -20.82 -23.05
CA THR A 238 30.83 -20.54 -22.29
C THR A 238 29.68 -20.03 -23.15
N SER A 239 29.97 -19.30 -24.24
CA SER A 239 28.98 -18.73 -25.14
C SER A 239 29.27 -19.11 -26.59
N ILE A 240 28.23 -19.11 -27.43
CA ILE A 240 28.37 -19.36 -28.88
C ILE A 240 28.76 -18.10 -29.66
N GLY A 241 28.78 -16.94 -28.99
CA GLY A 241 29.14 -15.65 -29.54
C GLY A 241 28.29 -14.51 -28.97
N ASN A 242 28.38 -13.34 -29.60
CA ASN A 242 27.65 -12.14 -29.19
C ASN A 242 26.61 -11.74 -30.24
N GLY A 243 25.35 -11.64 -29.82
CA GLY A 243 24.19 -11.26 -30.63
C GLY A 243 23.93 -9.76 -30.73
N GLY A 244 24.81 -8.92 -30.16
CA GLY A 244 24.73 -7.46 -30.28
C GLY A 244 23.66 -6.82 -29.40
N ALA A 245 23.47 -7.31 -28.17
CA ALA A 245 22.63 -6.62 -27.20
C ALA A 245 23.39 -5.44 -26.55
N GLY A 246 22.66 -4.37 -26.25
CA GLY A 246 23.20 -3.15 -25.65
C GLY A 246 22.09 -2.28 -25.04
N PRO A 247 22.43 -1.08 -24.55
CA PRO A 247 21.45 -0.20 -23.92
C PRO A 247 20.25 0.09 -24.84
N ASN A 248 19.02 -0.03 -24.33
CA ASN A 248 17.76 0.11 -25.08
C ASN A 248 17.48 -0.99 -26.12
N PHE A 249 18.23 -2.09 -26.14
CA PHE A 249 17.94 -3.22 -27.05
C PHE A 249 16.49 -3.71 -26.91
N ILE A 250 16.00 -3.83 -25.67
CA ILE A 250 14.63 -4.27 -25.42
C ILE A 250 13.62 -3.20 -25.84
N LYS A 251 13.77 -1.95 -25.41
CA LYS A 251 12.91 -0.82 -25.85
C LYS A 251 12.74 -0.72 -27.38
N ASN A 252 13.82 -0.98 -28.13
CA ASN A 252 13.79 -0.87 -29.59
C ASN A 252 13.03 -2.02 -30.26
N ASN A 253 12.95 -3.19 -29.62
CA ASN A 253 12.38 -4.40 -30.20
C ASN A 253 11.08 -4.86 -29.54
N PHE A 254 10.78 -4.41 -28.32
CA PHE A 254 9.65 -4.82 -27.51
C PHE A 254 9.03 -3.62 -26.77
N LYS A 255 7.70 -3.62 -26.66
CA LYS A 255 6.97 -2.77 -25.70
C LYS A 255 7.20 -3.27 -24.28
N ASN A 256 6.85 -2.44 -23.30
CA ASN A 256 6.91 -2.80 -21.88
C ASN A 256 6.06 -4.02 -21.48
N THR A 257 5.02 -4.36 -22.25
CA THR A 257 4.22 -5.58 -22.04
C THR A 257 4.86 -6.84 -22.66
N GLY A 258 6.00 -6.69 -23.33
CA GLY A 258 6.69 -7.73 -24.09
C GLY A 258 6.19 -7.92 -25.52
N GLU A 259 5.25 -7.09 -26.00
CA GLU A 259 4.79 -7.11 -27.40
C GLU A 259 5.94 -6.76 -28.35
N VAL A 260 6.17 -7.59 -29.37
CA VAL A 260 7.25 -7.42 -30.35
C VAL A 260 6.94 -6.25 -31.29
N LEU A 261 7.81 -5.24 -31.31
CA LEU A 261 7.76 -4.10 -32.22
C LEU A 261 8.43 -4.41 -33.57
N ASN A 262 9.52 -5.17 -33.55
CA ASN A 262 10.30 -5.49 -34.75
C ASN A 262 10.35 -7.02 -34.98
N PRO A 263 9.29 -7.61 -35.57
CA PRO A 263 9.22 -9.06 -35.78
C PRO A 263 10.20 -9.57 -36.84
N GLY A 264 10.82 -8.67 -37.62
CA GLY A 264 11.82 -9.00 -38.64
C GLY A 264 13.26 -9.06 -38.12
N TRP A 265 13.50 -8.82 -36.83
CA TRP A 265 14.84 -8.85 -36.27
C TRP A 265 15.47 -10.26 -36.36
N SER A 266 16.73 -10.31 -36.76
CA SER A 266 17.51 -11.54 -36.79
C SER A 266 19.00 -11.25 -36.61
N VAL A 267 19.73 -12.17 -36.00
CA VAL A 267 21.19 -12.08 -35.83
C VAL A 267 21.87 -13.40 -36.18
N GLY A 268 23.03 -13.33 -36.82
CA GLY A 268 23.88 -14.49 -37.08
C GLY A 268 24.94 -14.65 -36.00
N VAL A 269 24.89 -15.72 -35.20
CA VAL A 269 25.87 -16.00 -34.14
C VAL A 269 26.32 -17.45 -34.29
N GLY A 270 27.64 -17.70 -34.28
CA GLY A 270 28.18 -19.06 -34.38
C GLY A 270 27.80 -19.82 -35.66
N GLY A 271 27.43 -19.11 -36.74
CA GLY A 271 26.97 -19.70 -38.01
C GLY A 271 25.47 -20.03 -38.08
N VAL A 272 24.71 -19.76 -37.01
CA VAL A 272 23.25 -19.96 -36.94
C VAL A 272 22.54 -18.61 -36.99
N THR A 273 21.48 -18.49 -37.79
CA THR A 273 20.63 -17.29 -37.81
C THR A 273 19.54 -17.44 -36.76
N MET A 274 19.43 -16.48 -35.85
CA MET A 274 18.53 -16.50 -34.72
C MET A 274 17.49 -15.39 -34.84
N LYS A 275 16.26 -15.67 -34.41
CA LYS A 275 15.15 -14.71 -34.33
C LYS A 275 14.57 -14.73 -32.92
N PHE A 276 13.79 -13.72 -32.55
CA PHE A 276 13.11 -13.73 -31.26
C PHE A 276 12.13 -14.89 -31.16
N SER A 277 12.21 -15.65 -30.07
CA SER A 277 11.19 -16.63 -29.73
C SER A 277 9.94 -15.91 -29.26
N THR A 278 8.80 -16.23 -29.87
CA THR A 278 7.56 -15.50 -29.64
C THR A 278 6.37 -16.41 -29.41
N VAL A 279 5.41 -15.91 -28.63
CA VAL A 279 4.16 -16.59 -28.33
C VAL A 279 2.98 -15.68 -28.66
N ARG A 280 1.93 -16.25 -29.25
CA ARG A 280 0.67 -15.55 -29.50
C ARG A 280 -0.22 -15.66 -28.27
N GLN A 281 -0.50 -14.54 -27.62
CA GLN A 281 -1.33 -14.52 -26.41
C GLN A 281 -2.13 -13.22 -26.28
N GLN A 282 -3.10 -13.24 -25.37
CA GLN A 282 -3.69 -11.99 -24.87
C GLN A 282 -2.65 -11.25 -24.02
N ILE A 283 -2.78 -9.93 -23.95
CA ILE A 283 -1.94 -9.08 -23.12
C ILE A 283 -2.85 -8.32 -22.15
N VAL A 284 -2.47 -8.31 -20.88
CA VAL A 284 -3.07 -7.45 -19.87
C VAL A 284 -2.30 -6.14 -19.85
N SER A 285 -3.06 -5.05 -19.84
CA SER A 285 -2.52 -3.69 -19.76
C SER A 285 -2.95 -3.03 -18.45
N TYR A 286 -2.04 -2.21 -17.91
CA TYR A 286 -2.29 -1.39 -16.74
C TYR A 286 -2.73 0.01 -17.15
N ASN A 287 -3.85 0.44 -16.58
CA ASN A 287 -4.50 1.73 -16.76
C ASN A 287 -4.55 2.49 -15.42
N GLY A 288 -3.80 2.09 -14.39
CA GLY A 288 -3.62 2.94 -13.21
C GLY A 288 -2.51 3.97 -13.42
N ASP A 289 -2.17 4.67 -12.35
CA ASP A 289 -0.89 5.34 -12.21
C ASP A 289 -0.03 4.63 -11.16
N PHE A 290 1.29 4.83 -11.24
CA PHE A 290 2.22 4.29 -10.26
C PHE A 290 2.43 5.22 -9.06
N ARG A 291 1.47 6.10 -8.77
CA ARG A 291 1.56 7.04 -7.67
C ARG A 291 0.95 6.45 -6.42
N TYR A 292 1.66 6.69 -5.33
CA TYR A 292 1.22 6.25 -4.02
C TYR A 292 0.21 7.25 -3.43
N ILE A 293 -0.79 6.71 -2.75
CA ILE A 293 -1.70 7.45 -1.88
C ILE A 293 -1.04 7.48 -0.52
N SER A 294 -0.81 8.69 -0.02
CA SER A 294 -0.26 8.89 1.30
C SER A 294 -1.34 9.35 2.28
N MET A 295 -1.35 8.75 3.46
CA MET A 295 -2.20 9.16 4.56
C MET A 295 -1.39 9.90 5.61
N VAL A 296 -1.95 10.98 6.15
CA VAL A 296 -1.29 11.79 7.18
C VAL A 296 -1.17 10.97 8.45
N LYS A 297 0.08 10.66 8.82
CA LYS A 297 0.48 10.24 10.17
C LYS A 297 1.04 11.49 10.85
N GLN A 298 0.65 11.74 12.10
CA GLN A 298 0.98 12.89 12.97
C GLN A 298 1.90 13.98 12.41
N ASN A 299 1.53 15.24 12.61
CA ASN A 299 2.41 16.38 12.35
C ASN A 299 3.53 16.45 13.42
N GLY A 300 4.61 15.70 13.22
CA GLY A 300 5.85 15.78 14.00
C GLY A 300 6.93 16.56 13.24
N SER A 301 7.75 17.34 13.93
CA SER A 301 8.77 18.22 13.34
C SER A 301 9.92 17.49 12.59
N VAL A 302 9.96 16.15 12.58
CA VAL A 302 11.13 15.37 12.15
C VAL A 302 10.84 14.05 11.40
N GLU A 303 9.58 13.67 11.17
CA GLU A 303 9.24 12.46 10.37
C GLU A 303 8.31 12.80 9.20
N PRO A 304 8.37 12.06 8.08
CA PRO A 304 7.57 12.37 6.90
C PRO A 304 6.08 12.38 7.26
N THR A 305 5.46 13.51 6.96
CA THR A 305 4.07 13.91 7.29
C THR A 305 2.99 13.04 6.65
N ALA A 306 3.37 12.01 5.88
CA ALA A 306 2.45 11.06 5.27
C ALA A 306 3.11 9.69 5.03
N ASP A 307 2.37 8.61 5.21
CA ASP A 307 2.80 7.24 4.85
C ASP A 307 2.01 6.71 3.67
N THR A 308 2.66 5.90 2.85
CA THR A 308 2.05 5.22 1.70
C THR A 308 1.23 4.02 2.17
N VAL A 309 -0.04 3.98 1.77
CA VAL A 309 -0.99 2.92 2.18
C VAL A 309 -1.45 2.01 1.06
N ASN A 310 -1.30 2.43 -0.20
CA ASN A 310 -1.70 1.64 -1.35
C ASN A 310 -0.54 0.85 -1.97
N LYS A 311 -0.91 -0.16 -2.74
CA LYS A 311 -0.03 -0.91 -3.64
C LYS A 311 -0.50 -0.64 -5.07
N THR A 312 0.42 -0.56 -6.01
CA THR A 312 0.15 -0.32 -7.43
C THR A 312 0.31 -1.62 -8.22
N GLY A 313 -0.04 -1.63 -9.51
CA GLY A 313 0.18 -2.78 -10.37
C GLY A 313 1.63 -3.25 -10.39
N LEU A 314 2.57 -2.31 -10.25
CA LEU A 314 4.00 -2.61 -10.15
C LEU A 314 4.33 -3.40 -8.88
N ASP A 315 3.73 -3.04 -7.75
CA ASP A 315 4.06 -3.67 -6.48
C ASP A 315 3.48 -5.09 -6.38
N ILE A 316 2.35 -5.35 -7.04
CA ILE A 316 1.66 -6.66 -6.96
C ILE A 316 2.06 -7.62 -8.08
N PHE A 317 2.39 -7.11 -9.27
CA PHE A 317 2.72 -7.93 -10.44
C PHE A 317 4.16 -7.75 -10.91
N GLY A 318 4.95 -6.95 -10.19
CA GLY A 318 6.40 -6.86 -10.35
C GLY A 318 6.82 -6.31 -11.71
N ARG A 319 8.08 -6.61 -12.04
CA ARG A 319 8.73 -6.29 -13.31
C ARG A 319 9.30 -7.55 -13.93
N ASP A 320 9.41 -7.58 -15.25
CA ASP A 320 10.11 -8.59 -16.03
C ASP A 320 11.19 -7.95 -16.92
N LEU A 321 11.83 -8.77 -17.76
CA LEU A 321 12.83 -8.33 -18.73
C LEU A 321 12.38 -7.19 -19.65
N PHE A 322 11.07 -7.04 -19.88
CA PHE A 322 10.52 -6.09 -20.84
C PHE A 322 10.21 -4.72 -20.22
N ASP A 323 10.13 -4.62 -18.89
CA ASP A 323 9.78 -3.40 -18.17
C ASP A 323 10.67 -3.09 -16.94
N ASP A 324 11.81 -3.79 -16.81
CA ASP A 324 12.88 -3.42 -15.88
C ASP A 324 13.63 -2.15 -16.32
N GLU A 325 14.47 -1.58 -15.46
CA GLU A 325 15.16 -0.33 -15.80
C GLU A 325 16.24 -0.54 -16.88
N ASN A 326 16.78 -1.76 -17.02
CA ASN A 326 17.72 -2.09 -18.11
C ASN A 326 17.06 -2.15 -19.48
N SER A 327 15.78 -2.47 -19.55
CA SER A 327 15.02 -2.56 -20.79
C SER A 327 14.94 -1.20 -21.52
N GLY A 328 15.00 -0.10 -20.77
CA GLY A 328 14.76 1.27 -21.25
C GLY A 328 13.28 1.62 -21.42
N ASN A 329 12.38 0.69 -21.11
CA ASN A 329 10.93 0.87 -21.12
C ASN A 329 10.41 1.42 -19.79
N GLU A 330 9.20 1.99 -19.81
CA GLU A 330 8.49 2.33 -18.58
C GLU A 330 7.85 1.08 -17.96
N PRO A 331 7.76 1.00 -16.62
CA PRO A 331 7.13 -0.13 -15.93
C PRO A 331 5.72 -0.43 -16.46
N SER A 332 5.39 -1.70 -16.72
CA SER A 332 4.09 -2.10 -17.23
C SER A 332 3.06 -2.33 -16.12
N GLY A 333 3.53 -2.72 -14.93
CA GLY A 333 2.66 -3.13 -13.82
C GLY A 333 1.84 -4.40 -14.11
N THR A 334 2.20 -5.17 -15.15
CA THR A 334 1.46 -6.37 -15.61
C THR A 334 2.37 -7.56 -15.93
N ALA A 335 3.67 -7.44 -15.67
CA ALA A 335 4.70 -8.43 -16.00
C ALA A 335 4.32 -9.85 -15.57
N MET A 336 3.91 -10.02 -14.32
CA MET A 336 3.48 -11.33 -13.79
C MET A 336 2.27 -11.90 -14.53
N VAL A 337 1.22 -11.11 -14.77
CA VAL A 337 -0.01 -11.61 -15.42
C VAL A 337 0.28 -12.00 -16.87
N ASN A 338 1.08 -11.19 -17.56
CA ASN A 338 1.49 -11.46 -18.93
C ASN A 338 2.41 -12.69 -19.02
N SER A 339 3.21 -12.94 -18.00
CA SER A 339 4.04 -14.15 -17.89
C SER A 339 3.19 -15.39 -17.59
N MET A 340 2.17 -15.30 -16.72
CA MET A 340 1.21 -16.39 -16.52
C MET A 340 0.43 -16.71 -17.80
N LEU A 341 0.08 -15.69 -18.60
CA LEU A 341 -0.52 -15.89 -19.93
C LEU A 341 0.44 -16.61 -20.90
N THR A 342 1.74 -16.40 -20.78
CA THR A 342 2.75 -17.16 -21.55
C THR A 342 2.77 -18.62 -21.13
N VAL A 343 2.70 -18.91 -19.83
CA VAL A 343 2.60 -20.30 -19.34
C VAL A 343 1.32 -20.94 -19.86
N TYR A 344 0.16 -20.26 -19.77
CA TYR A 344 -1.09 -20.73 -20.36
C TYR A 344 -0.96 -21.05 -21.87
N ALA A 345 -0.36 -20.16 -22.65
CA ALA A 345 -0.21 -20.34 -24.08
C ALA A 345 0.71 -21.53 -24.42
N LYS A 346 1.77 -21.73 -23.63
CA LYS A 346 2.70 -22.87 -23.75
C LYS A 346 2.08 -24.20 -23.32
N THR A 347 1.22 -24.19 -22.30
CA THR A 347 0.38 -25.34 -21.93
C THR A 347 -0.60 -25.67 -23.05
N LYS A 348 -1.23 -24.68 -23.67
CA LYS A 348 -2.13 -24.89 -24.81
C LYS A 348 -1.41 -25.47 -26.03
N SER A 349 -0.12 -25.16 -26.21
CA SER A 349 0.70 -25.74 -27.28
C SER A 349 1.35 -27.08 -26.92
N ALA A 350 1.04 -27.66 -25.75
CA ALA A 350 1.58 -28.94 -25.28
C ALA A 350 3.12 -29.01 -25.31
N ASP A 351 3.79 -28.01 -24.71
CA ASP A 351 5.27 -27.97 -24.60
C ASP A 351 5.72 -28.32 -23.15
N PRO A 352 5.76 -29.60 -22.76
CA PRO A 352 6.13 -30.02 -21.40
C PRO A 352 7.57 -29.69 -21.04
N HIS A 353 8.48 -29.68 -22.03
CA HIS A 353 9.89 -29.41 -21.79
C HIS A 353 10.14 -27.93 -21.46
N TRP A 354 9.41 -27.00 -22.08
CA TRP A 354 9.41 -25.60 -21.68
C TRP A 354 8.75 -25.41 -20.31
N LEU A 355 7.63 -26.09 -20.02
CA LEU A 355 6.94 -25.93 -18.74
C LEU A 355 7.76 -26.41 -17.54
N SER A 356 8.42 -27.56 -17.66
CA SER A 356 9.26 -28.13 -16.61
C SER A 356 10.50 -27.30 -16.29
N SER A 357 11.00 -26.52 -17.25
CA SER A 357 12.21 -25.70 -17.09
C SER A 357 11.93 -24.23 -16.80
N ASP A 358 10.96 -23.63 -17.48
CA ASP A 358 10.69 -22.18 -17.43
C ASP A 358 9.33 -21.88 -16.80
N GLY A 359 8.31 -22.69 -17.13
CA GLY A 359 6.94 -22.48 -16.66
C GLY A 359 6.83 -22.53 -15.13
N ILE A 360 7.45 -23.52 -14.48
CA ILE A 360 7.45 -23.65 -13.02
C ILE A 360 8.17 -22.46 -12.37
N SER A 361 9.35 -22.08 -12.87
CA SER A 361 10.10 -20.94 -12.35
C SER A 361 9.34 -19.61 -12.49
N LEU A 362 8.61 -19.41 -13.59
CA LEU A 362 7.74 -18.26 -13.78
C LEU A 362 6.55 -18.25 -12.81
N ALA A 363 5.91 -19.40 -12.60
CA ALA A 363 4.83 -19.52 -11.63
C ALA A 363 5.32 -19.29 -10.18
N ASP A 364 6.56 -19.70 -9.88
CA ASP A 364 7.19 -19.45 -8.59
C ASP A 364 7.52 -17.97 -8.36
N ALA A 365 8.15 -17.32 -9.35
CA ALA A 365 8.44 -15.90 -9.28
C ALA A 365 7.16 -15.07 -9.13
N ALA A 366 6.07 -15.46 -9.81
CA ALA A 366 4.78 -14.81 -9.68
C ALA A 366 4.24 -14.85 -8.25
N ASN A 367 4.36 -16.00 -7.58
CA ASN A 367 3.95 -16.15 -6.18
C ASN A 367 4.84 -15.33 -5.24
N GLN A 368 6.16 -15.31 -5.46
CA GLN A 368 7.10 -14.56 -4.62
C GLN A 368 6.82 -13.05 -4.63
N VAL A 369 6.52 -12.46 -5.79
CA VAL A 369 6.20 -11.03 -5.90
C VAL A 369 4.94 -10.68 -5.10
N THR A 370 3.85 -11.44 -5.29
CA THR A 370 2.61 -11.23 -4.53
C THR A 370 2.83 -11.42 -3.03
N LEU A 371 3.59 -12.45 -2.64
CA LEU A 371 3.90 -12.74 -1.24
C LEU A 371 4.68 -11.59 -0.60
N GLN A 372 5.66 -11.02 -1.29
CA GLN A 372 6.37 -9.83 -0.79
C GLN A 372 5.38 -8.67 -0.57
N ALA A 373 4.56 -8.35 -1.56
CA ALA A 373 3.55 -7.29 -1.42
C ALA A 373 2.59 -7.56 -0.25
N HIS A 374 2.22 -8.83 -0.04
CA HIS A 374 1.35 -9.29 1.06
C HIS A 374 2.02 -9.09 2.41
N THR A 375 3.27 -9.53 2.57
CA THR A 375 4.04 -9.40 3.82
C THR A 375 4.33 -7.95 4.19
N GLU A 376 4.72 -7.11 3.22
CA GLU A 376 4.94 -5.68 3.45
C GLU A 376 3.66 -4.96 3.87
N THR A 377 2.53 -5.29 3.24
CA THR A 377 1.21 -4.74 3.61
C THR A 377 0.82 -5.21 5.01
N GLY A 378 1.05 -6.48 5.34
CA GLY A 378 0.77 -7.02 6.68
C GLY A 378 1.57 -6.33 7.79
N ALA A 379 2.87 -6.11 7.58
CA ALA A 379 3.73 -5.38 8.52
C ALA A 379 3.25 -3.94 8.74
N ARG A 380 2.87 -3.24 7.65
CA ARG A 380 2.31 -1.88 7.71
C ARG A 380 0.95 -1.84 8.41
N THR A 381 0.07 -2.79 8.14
CA THR A 381 -1.22 -2.91 8.86
C THR A 381 -1.00 -3.04 10.36
N GLN A 382 0.00 -3.82 10.79
CA GLN A 382 0.31 -3.95 12.22
C GLN A 382 0.82 -2.64 12.82
N LEU A 383 1.67 -1.90 12.10
CA LEU A 383 2.12 -0.57 12.52
C LEU A 383 0.93 0.37 12.74
N TYR A 384 -0.04 0.39 11.83
CA TYR A 384 -1.23 1.23 11.94
C TYR A 384 -2.16 0.80 13.08
N LYS A 385 -2.27 -0.50 13.37
CA LYS A 385 -2.97 -0.99 14.56
C LYS A 385 -2.32 -0.47 15.84
N ASN A 386 -1.00 -0.57 15.96
CA ASN A 386 -0.26 -0.02 17.10
C ASN A 386 -0.46 1.51 17.21
N MET A 387 -0.46 2.24 16.08
CA MET A 387 -0.75 3.67 16.07
C MET A 387 -2.19 3.98 16.55
N THR A 388 -3.15 3.10 16.26
CA THR A 388 -4.52 3.25 16.74
C THR A 388 -4.56 3.21 18.27
N ASP A 389 -3.80 2.29 18.88
CA ASP A 389 -3.71 2.17 20.33
C ASP A 389 -3.08 3.44 20.94
N VAL A 390 -1.95 3.91 20.38
CA VAL A 390 -1.29 5.16 20.83
C VAL A 390 -2.21 6.37 20.71
N LEU A 391 -2.93 6.51 19.59
CA LEU A 391 -3.87 7.62 19.40
C LEU A 391 -5.08 7.52 20.33
N THR A 392 -5.46 6.30 20.73
CA THR A 392 -6.52 6.08 21.73
C THR A 392 -6.04 6.52 23.11
N ASP A 393 -4.83 6.13 23.51
CA ASP A 393 -4.21 6.58 24.77
C ASP A 393 -4.06 8.12 24.80
N TYR A 394 -3.68 8.73 23.68
CA TYR A 394 -3.61 10.19 23.56
C TYR A 394 -4.98 10.83 23.69
N LYS A 395 -6.02 10.25 23.08
CA LYS A 395 -7.40 10.71 23.26
C LYS A 395 -7.80 10.67 24.73
N GLU A 396 -7.58 9.55 25.41
CA GLU A 396 -7.93 9.41 26.83
C GLU A 396 -7.19 10.42 27.71
N ASN A 397 -5.89 10.62 27.47
CA ASN A 397 -5.10 11.61 28.21
C ASN A 397 -5.57 13.04 27.95
N ILE A 398 -5.83 13.41 26.69
CA ILE A 398 -6.33 14.75 26.33
C ILE A 398 -7.72 14.98 26.94
N THR A 399 -8.64 14.01 26.84
CA THR A 399 -9.97 14.11 27.43
C THR A 399 -9.90 14.22 28.95
N ARG A 400 -8.99 13.49 29.60
CA ARG A 400 -8.73 13.64 31.04
C ARG A 400 -8.21 15.05 31.38
N ASP A 401 -7.28 15.57 30.60
CA ASP A 401 -6.73 16.91 30.81
C ASP A 401 -7.79 18.01 30.59
N ILE A 402 -8.65 17.87 29.56
CA ILE A 402 -9.83 18.72 29.35
C ILE A 402 -10.75 18.67 30.57
N THR A 403 -11.04 17.48 31.09
CA THR A 403 -11.89 17.28 32.27
C THR A 403 -11.27 17.95 33.50
N ASN A 404 -9.98 17.75 33.75
CA ASN A 404 -9.27 18.34 34.88
C ASN A 404 -9.32 19.89 34.86
N VAL A 405 -9.17 20.50 33.69
CA VAL A 405 -9.17 21.97 33.57
C VAL A 405 -10.58 22.57 33.44
N SER A 406 -11.57 21.83 32.95
CA SER A 406 -12.89 22.39 32.62
C SER A 406 -14.04 21.91 33.50
N SER A 407 -13.94 20.77 34.18
CA SER A 407 -15.03 20.23 34.99
C SER A 407 -15.15 20.95 36.34
N ALA A 408 -16.40 21.16 36.75
CA ALA A 408 -16.78 21.61 38.09
C ALA A 408 -17.06 20.40 38.99
N ASP A 409 -16.63 20.46 40.25
CA ASP A 409 -17.08 19.51 41.26
C ASP A 409 -18.54 19.81 41.61
N VAL A 410 -19.45 18.98 41.11
CA VAL A 410 -20.89 19.16 41.30
C VAL A 410 -21.32 19.08 42.77
N ALA A 411 -20.58 18.34 43.61
CA ALA A 411 -20.89 18.23 45.03
C ALA A 411 -20.48 19.51 45.78
N GLU A 412 -19.29 20.04 45.49
CA GLU A 412 -18.86 21.33 46.02
C GLU A 412 -19.76 22.47 45.50
N LEU A 413 -20.15 22.42 44.24
CA LEU A 413 -21.04 23.39 43.61
C LEU A 413 -22.41 23.40 44.30
N ALA A 414 -23.01 22.24 44.51
CA ALA A 414 -24.29 22.12 45.19
C ALA A 414 -24.24 22.71 46.62
N MET A 415 -23.17 22.43 47.35
CA MET A 415 -22.95 23.01 48.69
C MET A 415 -22.84 24.55 48.63
N LYS A 416 -22.07 25.09 47.68
CA LYS A 416 -21.93 26.55 47.49
C LYS A 416 -23.25 27.20 47.07
N MET A 417 -24.04 26.55 46.21
CA MET A 417 -25.35 27.04 45.79
C MET A 417 -26.32 27.10 46.97
N MET A 418 -26.38 26.04 47.79
CA MET A 418 -27.21 26.02 49.00
C MET A 418 -26.79 27.12 49.97
N GLN A 419 -25.48 27.24 50.25
CA GLN A 419 -24.95 28.29 51.10
C GLN A 419 -25.32 29.68 50.58
N GLN A 420 -25.20 29.92 49.26
CA GLN A 420 -25.58 31.21 48.68
C GLN A 420 -27.08 31.49 48.73
N GLN A 421 -27.92 30.49 48.51
CA GLN A 421 -29.36 30.63 48.65
C GLN A 421 -29.75 30.97 50.10
N THR A 422 -29.10 30.34 51.08
CA THR A 422 -29.25 30.66 52.50
C THR A 422 -28.80 32.10 52.79
N VAL A 423 -27.60 32.51 52.36
CA VAL A 423 -27.07 33.88 52.58
C VAL A 423 -27.95 34.94 51.90
N MET A 424 -28.43 34.69 50.67
CA MET A 424 -29.33 35.60 49.96
C MET A 424 -30.66 35.77 50.71
N SER A 425 -31.27 34.69 51.20
CA SER A 425 -32.50 34.77 52.00
C SER A 425 -32.30 35.51 53.34
N MET A 426 -31.15 35.29 53.99
CA MET A 426 -30.76 36.04 55.19
C MET A 426 -30.58 37.54 54.86
N SER A 427 -29.87 37.87 53.78
CA SER A 427 -29.63 39.26 53.34
C SER A 427 -30.93 39.99 52.97
N LEU A 428 -31.86 39.32 52.27
CA LEU A 428 -33.19 39.87 51.97
C LEU A 428 -34.00 40.14 53.25
N SER A 429 -33.95 39.22 54.23
CA SER A 429 -34.61 39.39 55.53
C SER A 429 -33.99 40.52 56.37
N MET A 430 -32.67 40.72 56.28
CA MET A 430 -31.96 41.81 56.95
C MET A 430 -32.23 43.15 56.28
N GLY A 431 -32.28 43.20 54.94
CA GLY A 431 -32.65 44.40 54.19
C GLY A 431 -34.05 44.90 54.52
N ALA A 432 -35.01 43.98 54.69
CA ALA A 432 -36.36 44.31 55.16
C ALA A 432 -36.39 44.95 56.56
N ARG A 433 -35.34 44.75 57.38
CA ARG A 433 -35.19 45.37 58.71
C ARG A 433 -34.35 46.66 58.71
N ILE A 434 -33.43 46.83 57.74
CA ILE A 434 -32.48 47.96 57.65
C ILE A 434 -33.02 49.09 56.76
N LEU A 435 -33.87 48.78 55.78
CA LEU A 435 -34.69 49.81 55.12
C LEU A 435 -35.53 50.48 56.21
N PRO A 436 -35.37 51.79 56.47
CA PRO A 436 -36.08 52.43 57.56
C PRO A 436 -37.57 52.22 57.36
N LEU A 437 -38.24 51.66 58.38
CA LEU A 437 -39.66 51.90 58.59
C LEU A 437 -39.85 53.40 58.42
N SER A 438 -40.67 53.80 57.46
CA SER A 438 -40.94 55.22 57.22
C SER A 438 -41.32 55.88 58.56
N LEU A 439 -40.97 57.16 58.74
CA LEU A 439 -41.24 57.98 59.93
C LEU A 439 -42.65 57.86 60.55
N VAL A 440 -43.60 57.28 59.82
CA VAL A 440 -44.97 56.97 60.25
C VAL A 440 -45.03 55.88 61.34
N ASP A 441 -44.09 54.93 61.40
CA ASP A 441 -44.13 53.84 62.38
C ASP A 441 -43.46 54.17 63.72
N TYR A 442 -42.78 55.32 63.83
CA TYR A 442 -42.26 55.85 65.10
C TYR A 442 -43.28 56.72 65.84
N LEU A 443 -44.48 56.92 65.26
CA LEU A 443 -45.61 57.68 65.81
C LEU A 443 -46.83 56.78 66.04
N ARG A 444 -46.65 55.67 66.75
CA ARG A 444 -47.76 54.91 67.34
C ARG A 444 -47.56 54.69 68.83
#